data_AF-A0A935ULT3-F1
#
_entry.id   AF-A0A935ULT3-F1
#
_cell.length_a   1.000
_cell.length_b   1.000
_cell.length_c   1.000
_cell.angle_alpha   90.00
_cell.angle_beta   90.00
_cell.angle_gamma   90.00
#
_symmetry.space_group_name_H-M   'P 1'
#
loop_
_entity.id
_entity.type
_entity.pdbx_description
1 polymer ?
#
loop_
_entity_poly.entity_id
_entity_poly.type
_entity_poly.pdbx_seq_one_letter_code
_entity_poly.pdbx_strand_id
1 'polypeptide(L)'
;MKKFIFILSAAVIILGGCKKANFEGITPTGEGLVNFALRTPSSGTKLLLNAATPNATVTITWTASTPGLATAPTYKWIAALKTGGTLDAPALEIPSDVAGTATTLTLTQKQIDDALAAKGIAAGVATDFIWSVTSDNGSVKIRSTDVFNISITRMKDGASPFVLLGPVPTITPMEINPVSTTDLIKFNWTKSKPATGGPAVTYRVLFAERKLDANGKELPINWSTQTLFSIASDNSGADSVLTVTTKGLSDSLANHGYADLSVQANLKWTVVATSGTWKQQADYMNDLFILRQIKFYIVGNFTGWDINTPWEIITDKKTDRFGKVFYAYVKLNAGDEFKFFKVKGDWGSGFGNNGTSGVGFSTGYNQGGNFVIGSSGIYRLTLDVENNMAYVQQKQVGIVGTMQGWNPSSPTYGGYVNRNKFIIVTNSNAGEEFKLHDGSAGPAWTFGIKEDRWWGDAGSGNLNYDGGDPNLRAAATPRSRVIWDGTNGQQVKFEQSPASEMRVVGNGMQGVPDWNPGASPQMTYSGNGVWTITLTLIANKEIKFLSGNDWGAFDYEDNSGGSTATGTPRSIKWDGSDNFKTPTTTGSYTITLNEHTQTVTIN
;
A
#
# COMPACT_ATOMS: atom_id res chain seq x y z
N MET A 1 -47.69 25.67 -17.33
CA MET A 1 -48.97 26.42 -17.46
C MET A 1 -50.03 25.60 -16.73
N LYS A 2 -50.50 26.02 -15.55
CA LYS A 2 -51.81 26.70 -15.30
C LYS A 2 -52.98 25.88 -15.90
N LYS A 3 -54.05 25.40 -15.24
CA LYS A 3 -54.82 25.69 -13.99
C LYS A 3 -55.86 24.51 -13.84
N PHE A 4 -56.26 24.02 -12.65
CA PHE A 4 -57.44 24.42 -11.83
C PHE A 4 -58.77 24.55 -12.66
N ILE A 5 -59.97 23.99 -12.39
CA ILE A 5 -60.84 23.71 -11.19
C ILE A 5 -62.06 22.87 -11.73
N PHE A 6 -62.49 21.75 -11.13
CA PHE A 6 -63.54 21.50 -10.10
C PHE A 6 -65.02 21.88 -10.43
N ILE A 7 -65.96 20.94 -10.12
CA ILE A 7 -67.44 21.00 -9.87
C ILE A 7 -67.99 19.61 -10.28
N LEU A 8 -68.89 18.87 -9.61
CA LEU A 8 -69.74 18.98 -8.40
C LEU A 8 -70.49 17.63 -8.28
N SER A 9 -70.98 17.33 -7.07
CA SER A 9 -72.28 16.67 -6.80
C SER A 9 -72.24 15.34 -6.04
N ALA A 10 -72.95 15.37 -4.92
CA ALA A 10 -73.19 14.33 -3.93
C ALA A 10 -74.18 13.25 -4.42
N ALA A 11 -74.13 12.04 -3.83
CA ALA A 11 -75.04 11.64 -2.74
C ALA A 11 -75.18 10.09 -2.58
N VAL A 12 -75.13 9.63 -1.30
CA VAL A 12 -75.75 8.43 -0.66
C VAL A 12 -75.19 7.02 -1.07
N ILE A 13 -74.93 5.98 -0.25
CA ILE A 13 -75.56 5.42 0.98
C ILE A 13 -74.56 4.61 1.84
N ILE A 14 -74.53 4.94 3.13
CA ILE A 14 -74.47 4.16 4.40
C ILE A 14 -74.22 2.62 4.34
N LEU A 15 -73.24 2.13 5.13
CA LEU A 15 -73.40 1.19 6.28
C LEU A 15 -72.07 0.47 6.59
N GLY A 16 -71.67 0.50 7.86
CA GLY A 16 -70.71 -0.48 8.39
C GLY A 16 -69.68 0.09 9.35
N GLY A 17 -70.05 0.17 10.62
CA GLY A 17 -69.07 0.14 11.70
C GLY A 17 -68.87 1.47 12.42
N CYS A 18 -69.67 1.67 13.46
CA CYS A 18 -69.29 2.48 14.60
C CYS A 18 -67.88 2.09 15.07
N LYS A 19 -66.85 2.88 14.73
CA LYS A 19 -65.84 3.15 15.75
C LYS A 19 -66.48 4.13 16.71
N LYS A 20 -66.93 3.58 17.83
CA LYS A 20 -67.23 4.31 19.06
C LYS A 20 -66.16 5.41 19.17
N ALA A 21 -66.57 6.67 19.06
CA ALA A 21 -65.68 7.76 19.42
C ALA A 21 -65.25 7.47 20.86
N ASN A 22 -63.95 7.26 21.06
CA ASN A 22 -63.44 7.01 22.38
C ASN A 22 -63.50 8.35 23.12
N PHE A 23 -64.57 8.53 23.87
CA PHE A 23 -64.83 9.70 24.71
C PHE A 23 -64.52 9.40 26.18
N GLU A 24 -63.48 8.60 26.45
CA GLU A 24 -62.87 8.61 27.78
C GLU A 24 -62.02 9.88 27.90
N GLY A 25 -62.52 10.86 28.66
CA GLY A 25 -61.79 12.08 29.02
C GLY A 25 -62.47 13.42 28.72
N ILE A 26 -63.70 13.48 28.19
CA ILE A 26 -64.40 14.77 28.01
C ILE A 26 -65.14 15.20 29.30
N THR A 27 -64.37 15.46 30.33
CA THR A 27 -64.58 16.68 31.11
C THR A 27 -63.80 17.78 30.38
N PRO A 28 -64.33 19.00 30.13
CA PRO A 28 -63.48 20.09 29.70
C PRO A 28 -62.48 20.38 30.84
N THR A 29 -61.28 19.79 30.79
CA THR A 29 -60.28 19.96 31.85
C THR A 29 -59.52 21.27 31.73
N GLY A 30 -59.99 22.20 30.89
CA GLY A 30 -59.27 23.42 30.56
C GLY A 30 -58.08 23.15 29.65
N GLU A 31 -57.26 24.18 29.47
CA GLU A 31 -56.05 24.12 28.67
C GLU A 31 -54.99 23.21 29.32
N GLY A 32 -54.29 22.38 28.54
CA GLY A 32 -53.29 21.42 29.05
C GLY A 32 -52.12 21.20 28.09
N LEU A 33 -51.08 20.50 28.53
CA LEU A 33 -49.87 20.21 27.74
C LEU A 33 -49.51 18.72 27.79
N VAL A 34 -49.11 18.16 26.66
CA VAL A 34 -48.62 16.77 26.53
C VAL A 34 -47.10 16.74 26.58
N ASN A 35 -46.53 15.70 27.20
CA ASN A 35 -45.10 15.49 27.29
C ASN A 35 -44.39 15.46 25.91
N PHE A 36 -43.10 15.72 25.92
CA PHE A 36 -42.24 15.86 24.74
C PHE A 36 -40.81 15.40 25.04
N ALA A 37 -40.06 15.05 24.00
CA ALA A 37 -38.75 14.41 24.11
C ALA A 37 -37.60 15.35 23.75
N LEU A 38 -36.49 15.21 24.48
CA LEU A 38 -35.23 15.91 24.18
C LEU A 38 -34.51 15.22 23.01
N ARG A 39 -33.81 15.99 22.17
CA ARG A 39 -33.12 15.46 20.98
C ARG A 39 -31.63 15.72 20.99
N THR A 40 -31.22 16.99 20.92
CA THR A 40 -29.80 17.37 20.82
C THR A 40 -29.45 18.47 21.82
N PRO A 41 -28.21 18.51 22.34
CA PRO A 41 -27.21 17.44 22.29
C PRO A 41 -27.70 16.16 22.98
N SER A 42 -27.20 14.99 22.59
CA SER A 42 -27.58 13.74 23.25
C SER A 42 -27.09 13.70 24.71
N SER A 43 -27.77 12.95 25.59
CA SER A 43 -27.30 12.75 26.97
C SER A 43 -25.86 12.23 26.99
N GLY A 44 -25.00 12.83 27.82
CA GLY A 44 -23.59 12.51 27.95
C GLY A 44 -22.65 13.32 27.03
N THR A 45 -23.15 14.26 26.24
CA THR A 45 -22.31 15.14 25.42
C THR A 45 -21.27 15.89 26.28
N LYS A 46 -20.04 15.95 25.77
CA LYS A 46 -18.96 16.81 26.31
C LYS A 46 -18.77 17.99 25.36
N LEU A 47 -19.20 19.17 25.78
CA LEU A 47 -19.09 20.41 25.04
C LEU A 47 -17.86 21.18 25.54
N LEU A 48 -16.83 21.26 24.71
CA LEU A 48 -15.63 22.06 24.97
C LEU A 48 -15.73 23.37 24.18
N LEU A 49 -15.86 24.50 24.86
CA LEU A 49 -16.04 25.81 24.22
C LEU A 49 -14.71 26.36 23.69
N ASN A 50 -14.68 26.74 22.41
CA ASN A 50 -13.52 27.24 21.70
C ASN A 50 -13.45 28.77 21.76
N ALA A 51 -12.42 29.29 22.45
CA ALA A 51 -12.22 30.73 22.58
C ALA A 51 -11.86 31.42 21.24
N ALA A 52 -11.44 30.68 20.21
CA ALA A 52 -11.14 31.22 18.88
C ALA A 52 -12.36 31.33 17.96
N THR A 53 -13.48 30.70 18.30
CA THR A 53 -14.74 30.77 17.54
C THR A 53 -15.93 31.13 18.43
N PRO A 54 -15.89 32.26 19.16
CA PRO A 54 -16.89 32.60 20.17
C PRO A 54 -18.31 32.74 19.60
N ASN A 55 -18.44 33.07 18.32
CA ASN A 55 -19.72 33.24 17.63
C ASN A 55 -20.25 31.95 16.99
N ALA A 56 -19.48 30.85 17.01
CA ALA A 56 -19.99 29.56 16.58
C ALA A 56 -21.18 29.16 17.46
N THR A 57 -22.21 28.56 16.87
CA THR A 57 -23.46 28.25 17.57
C THR A 57 -23.51 26.81 18.06
N VAL A 58 -24.25 26.62 19.14
CA VAL A 58 -24.67 25.34 19.68
C VAL A 58 -26.20 25.35 19.64
N THR A 59 -26.78 24.37 18.94
CA THR A 59 -28.24 24.25 18.79
C THR A 59 -28.76 23.11 19.66
N ILE A 60 -29.64 23.45 20.58
CA ILE A 60 -30.36 22.53 21.46
C ILE A 60 -31.76 22.32 20.89
N THR A 61 -32.23 21.08 20.81
CA THR A 61 -33.53 20.76 20.18
C THR A 61 -34.33 19.72 20.96
N TRP A 62 -35.66 19.82 20.84
CA TRP A 62 -36.64 18.90 21.42
C TRP A 62 -37.86 18.78 20.50
N THR A 63 -38.77 17.84 20.77
CA THR A 63 -40.08 17.79 20.08
C THR A 63 -41.06 18.79 20.69
N ALA A 64 -42.06 19.22 19.92
CA ALA A 64 -43.11 20.08 20.46
C ALA A 64 -43.95 19.36 21.52
N SER A 65 -44.28 20.09 22.59
CA SER A 65 -45.40 19.80 23.47
C SER A 65 -46.71 20.15 22.74
N THR A 66 -47.72 19.28 22.85
CA THR A 66 -49.02 19.50 22.18
C THR A 66 -50.01 20.12 23.16
N PRO A 67 -50.62 21.28 22.87
CA PRO A 67 -51.66 21.84 23.72
C PRO A 67 -52.99 21.07 23.58
N GLY A 68 -53.75 20.98 24.66
CA GLY A 68 -55.06 20.31 24.67
C GLY A 68 -56.16 21.08 23.92
N LEU A 69 -56.00 22.39 23.72
CA LEU A 69 -56.95 23.26 23.00
C LEU A 69 -56.23 24.11 21.94
N ALA A 70 -55.92 25.39 22.22
CA ALA A 70 -55.43 26.32 21.19
C ALA A 70 -54.16 27.10 21.55
N THR A 71 -53.90 27.35 22.83
CA THR A 71 -52.77 28.21 23.24
C THR A 71 -51.45 27.47 23.05
N ALA A 72 -50.61 27.99 22.16
CA ALA A 72 -49.31 27.41 21.89
C ALA A 72 -48.38 27.55 23.12
N PRO A 73 -47.61 26.51 23.47
CA PRO A 73 -46.65 26.60 24.56
C PRO A 73 -45.47 27.50 24.18
N THR A 74 -44.93 28.16 25.20
CA THR A 74 -43.56 28.65 25.23
C THR A 74 -42.64 27.64 25.92
N TYR A 75 -41.34 27.73 25.66
CA TYR A 75 -40.32 26.82 26.14
C TYR A 75 -39.16 27.57 26.77
N LYS A 76 -38.64 26.99 27.85
CA LYS A 76 -37.40 27.41 28.50
C LYS A 76 -36.49 26.21 28.67
N TRP A 77 -35.26 26.34 28.20
CA TRP A 77 -34.20 25.41 28.52
C TRP A 77 -33.71 25.68 29.94
N ILE A 78 -33.61 24.62 30.73
CA ILE A 78 -33.18 24.69 32.13
C ILE A 78 -32.04 23.72 32.38
N ALA A 79 -31.03 24.16 33.14
CA ALA A 79 -29.92 23.30 33.54
C ALA A 79 -29.53 23.54 35.00
N ALA A 80 -29.13 22.47 35.67
CA ALA A 80 -28.64 22.48 37.05
C ALA A 80 -27.36 21.66 37.15
N LEU A 81 -26.54 21.94 38.15
CA LEU A 81 -25.35 21.12 38.43
C LEU A 81 -25.78 19.68 38.66
N LYS A 82 -25.08 18.73 38.03
CA LYS A 82 -25.39 17.30 38.15
C LYS A 82 -25.25 16.80 39.59
N THR A 83 -24.26 17.32 40.30
CA THR A 83 -24.03 17.03 41.72
C THR A 83 -24.42 18.25 42.54
N GLY A 84 -25.36 18.08 43.48
CA GLY A 84 -25.77 19.12 44.42
C GLY A 84 -26.73 20.19 43.86
N GLY A 85 -27.12 20.11 42.58
CA GLY A 85 -28.15 20.97 41.97
C GLY A 85 -29.50 20.26 41.80
N THR A 86 -30.54 21.02 41.47
CA THR A 86 -31.87 20.49 41.12
C THR A 86 -32.48 21.29 39.96
N LEU A 87 -33.21 20.61 39.07
CA LEU A 87 -33.94 21.26 37.97
C LEU A 87 -35.18 22.05 38.44
N ASP A 88 -35.58 21.91 39.70
CA ASP A 88 -36.64 22.74 40.31
C ASP A 88 -36.11 24.12 40.74
N ALA A 89 -34.79 24.24 40.90
CA ALA A 89 -34.06 25.49 41.14
C ALA A 89 -32.87 25.58 40.17
N PRO A 90 -33.14 25.77 38.86
CA PRO A 90 -32.13 25.64 37.84
C PRO A 90 -31.03 26.70 37.97
N ALA A 91 -29.79 26.30 37.72
CA ALA A 91 -28.66 27.22 37.66
C ALA A 91 -28.74 28.15 36.44
N LEU A 92 -29.26 27.63 35.33
CA LEU A 92 -29.48 28.37 34.08
C LEU A 92 -30.92 28.17 33.62
N GLU A 93 -31.58 29.26 33.21
CA GLU A 93 -32.92 29.26 32.64
C GLU A 93 -32.93 30.23 31.46
N ILE A 94 -33.12 29.70 30.25
CA ILE A 94 -32.98 30.47 29.00
C ILE A 94 -34.21 30.20 28.12
N PRO A 95 -34.97 31.24 27.71
CA PRO A 95 -36.05 31.08 26.74
C PRO A 95 -35.55 30.50 25.42
N SER A 96 -36.37 29.67 24.77
CA SER A 96 -36.04 29.16 23.43
C SER A 96 -36.06 30.24 22.34
N ASP A 97 -35.66 29.88 21.13
CA ASP A 97 -35.66 30.79 19.98
C ASP A 97 -37.09 31.33 19.70
N VAL A 98 -37.18 32.42 18.94
CA VAL A 98 -38.47 33.08 18.61
C VAL A 98 -39.24 33.43 19.89
N ALA A 99 -38.54 34.09 20.83
CA ALA A 99 -39.07 34.54 22.12
C ALA A 99 -39.76 33.42 22.92
N GLY A 100 -39.22 32.20 22.88
CA GLY A 100 -39.72 31.06 23.63
C GLY A 100 -40.69 30.16 22.86
N THR A 101 -41.08 30.47 21.62
CA THR A 101 -42.08 29.63 20.91
C THR A 101 -41.47 28.50 20.09
N ALA A 102 -40.16 28.56 19.80
CA ALA A 102 -39.49 27.52 19.03
C ALA A 102 -39.18 26.28 19.88
N THR A 103 -39.07 25.12 19.22
CA THR A 103 -38.56 23.88 19.83
C THR A 103 -37.04 23.76 19.71
N THR A 104 -36.37 24.89 19.53
CA THR A 104 -34.93 25.03 19.39
C THR A 104 -34.44 26.17 20.26
N LEU A 105 -33.24 26.02 20.80
CA LEU A 105 -32.48 27.10 21.41
C LEU A 105 -31.11 27.16 20.76
N THR A 106 -30.78 28.28 20.13
CA THR A 106 -29.51 28.51 19.47
C THR A 106 -28.70 29.52 20.26
N LEU A 107 -27.59 29.06 20.85
CA LEU A 107 -26.68 29.91 21.61
C LEU A 107 -25.32 29.97 20.93
N THR A 108 -24.70 31.15 20.87
CA THR A 108 -23.28 31.22 20.57
C THR A 108 -22.48 30.61 21.72
N GLN A 109 -21.31 30.08 21.42
CA GLN A 109 -20.41 29.56 22.46
C GLN A 109 -20.08 30.65 23.49
N LYS A 110 -19.98 31.92 23.06
CA LYS A 110 -19.80 33.06 23.97
C LYS A 110 -20.99 33.26 24.90
N GLN A 111 -22.22 33.14 24.43
CA GLN A 111 -23.40 33.23 25.30
C GLN A 111 -23.39 32.13 26.37
N ILE A 112 -22.98 30.91 26.01
CA ILE A 112 -22.82 29.81 26.97
C ILE A 112 -21.71 30.14 27.97
N ASP A 113 -20.54 30.60 27.49
CA ASP A 113 -19.42 30.94 28.36
C ASP A 113 -19.76 32.07 29.35
N ASP A 114 -20.40 33.15 28.88
CA ASP A 114 -20.83 34.28 29.70
C ASP A 114 -21.86 33.83 30.76
N ALA A 115 -22.79 32.95 30.39
CA ALA A 115 -23.77 32.39 31.32
C ALA A 115 -23.13 31.54 32.43
N LEU A 116 -22.10 30.76 32.10
CA LEU A 116 -21.32 29.99 33.09
C LEU A 116 -20.42 30.89 33.93
N ALA A 117 -19.85 31.96 33.35
CA ALA A 117 -19.06 32.95 34.06
C ALA A 117 -19.88 33.66 35.14
N ALA A 118 -21.13 34.04 34.82
CA ALA A 118 -22.07 34.64 35.76
C ALA A 118 -22.42 33.73 36.95
N LYS A 119 -22.11 32.43 36.87
CA LYS A 119 -22.28 31.44 37.95
C LYS A 119 -20.98 31.17 38.72
N GLY A 120 -19.93 31.95 38.46
CA GLY A 120 -18.64 31.84 39.18
C GLY A 120 -17.78 30.64 38.75
N ILE A 121 -18.15 29.92 37.69
CA ILE A 121 -17.34 28.82 37.15
C ILE A 121 -16.11 29.43 36.48
N ALA A 122 -14.90 28.97 36.81
CA ALA A 122 -13.68 29.54 36.23
C ALA A 122 -13.43 29.11 34.77
N ALA A 123 -12.68 29.92 34.01
CA ALA A 123 -12.29 29.64 32.63
C ALA A 123 -11.53 28.29 32.52
N GLY A 124 -11.86 27.49 31.50
CA GLY A 124 -11.24 26.16 31.27
C GLY A 124 -11.69 25.05 32.23
N VAL A 125 -12.61 25.33 33.17
CA VAL A 125 -13.16 24.30 34.07
C VAL A 125 -14.28 23.55 33.38
N ALA A 126 -14.19 22.21 33.42
CA ALA A 126 -15.27 21.31 33.02
C ALA A 126 -16.30 21.20 34.16
N THR A 127 -17.57 21.42 33.84
CA THR A 127 -18.67 21.32 34.80
C THR A 127 -19.76 20.41 34.25
N ASP A 128 -20.19 19.45 35.07
CA ASP A 128 -21.27 18.53 34.73
C ASP A 128 -22.64 19.11 35.11
N PHE A 129 -23.55 19.13 34.14
CA PHE A 129 -24.93 19.56 34.29
C PHE A 129 -25.91 18.42 33.95
N ILE A 130 -27.07 18.47 34.59
CA ILE A 130 -28.30 17.89 34.06
C ILE A 130 -29.13 19.01 33.43
N TRP A 131 -29.82 18.71 32.34
CA TRP A 131 -30.68 19.68 31.67
C TRP A 131 -31.98 19.05 31.20
N SER A 132 -33.00 19.90 31.10
CA SER A 132 -34.31 19.57 30.55
C SER A 132 -34.93 20.84 29.97
N VAL A 133 -36.17 20.73 29.49
CA VAL A 133 -36.92 21.87 28.95
C VAL A 133 -38.27 21.92 29.66
N THR A 134 -38.67 23.14 30.02
CA THR A 134 -40.00 23.42 30.55
C THR A 134 -40.87 24.01 29.47
N SER A 135 -42.09 23.52 29.34
CA SER A 135 -43.13 24.00 28.43
C SER A 135 -44.25 24.66 29.24
N ASP A 136 -44.72 25.83 28.82
CA ASP A 136 -45.67 26.66 29.55
C ASP A 136 -46.61 27.37 28.57
N ASN A 137 -47.93 27.19 28.72
CA ASN A 137 -48.95 27.88 27.94
C ASN A 137 -49.72 28.95 28.73
N GLY A 138 -49.28 29.28 29.95
CA GLY A 138 -49.91 30.24 30.85
C GLY A 138 -50.97 29.62 31.78
N SER A 139 -51.50 28.44 31.44
CA SER A 139 -52.44 27.69 32.29
C SER A 139 -51.75 26.50 32.99
N VAL A 140 -50.89 25.80 32.25
CA VAL A 140 -50.20 24.60 32.70
C VAL A 140 -48.72 24.70 32.33
N LYS A 141 -47.88 24.27 33.27
CA LYS A 141 -46.44 24.18 33.11
C LYS A 141 -45.99 22.74 33.31
N ILE A 142 -45.38 22.15 32.29
CA ILE A 142 -44.80 20.79 32.36
C ILE A 142 -43.31 20.83 32.03
N ARG A 143 -42.53 19.94 32.65
CA ARG A 143 -41.14 19.67 32.27
C ARG A 143 -41.10 18.38 31.45
N SER A 144 -40.21 18.30 30.46
CA SER A 144 -39.96 17.02 29.78
C SER A 144 -39.60 15.94 30.81
N THR A 145 -40.11 14.73 30.61
CA THR A 145 -39.72 13.58 31.43
C THR A 145 -38.27 13.17 31.22
N ASP A 146 -37.69 13.55 30.08
CA ASP A 146 -36.29 13.30 29.79
C ASP A 146 -35.41 14.30 30.54
N VAL A 147 -34.33 13.78 31.11
CA VAL A 147 -33.25 14.56 31.72
C VAL A 147 -31.94 14.11 31.10
N PHE A 148 -31.26 15.02 30.41
CA PHE A 148 -30.00 14.72 29.73
C PHE A 148 -28.81 15.23 30.55
N ASN A 149 -27.72 14.47 30.53
CA ASN A 149 -26.44 14.90 31.09
C ASN A 149 -25.66 15.69 30.04
N ILE A 150 -24.93 16.72 30.46
CA ILE A 150 -23.96 17.42 29.60
C ILE A 150 -22.78 17.91 30.44
N SER A 151 -21.56 17.66 29.98
CA SER A 151 -20.35 18.29 30.53
C SER A 151 -20.02 19.49 29.67
N ILE A 152 -19.89 20.68 30.27
CA ILE A 152 -19.48 21.89 29.54
C ILE A 152 -18.17 22.40 30.12
N THR A 153 -17.15 22.54 29.28
CA THR A 153 -15.89 23.17 29.64
C THR A 153 -15.87 24.61 29.13
N ARG A 154 -15.72 25.56 30.06
CA ARG A 154 -15.65 27.00 29.74
C ARG A 154 -14.50 27.33 28.80
N MET A 155 -14.64 28.45 28.08
CA MET A 155 -13.58 28.96 27.21
C MET A 155 -12.31 29.27 28.02
N LYS A 156 -11.16 28.94 27.46
CA LYS A 156 -9.84 29.35 27.95
C LYS A 156 -8.89 29.56 26.78
N ASP A 157 -8.58 28.46 26.09
CA ASP A 157 -7.77 28.45 24.89
C ASP A 157 -8.63 28.13 23.65
N GLY A 158 -8.08 28.33 22.46
CA GLY A 158 -8.80 28.05 21.23
C GLY A 158 -7.93 28.17 20.00
N ALA A 159 -8.29 27.42 18.96
CA ALA A 159 -7.71 27.53 17.62
C ALA A 159 -8.84 27.43 16.58
N SER A 160 -8.84 28.29 15.57
CA SER A 160 -9.86 28.30 14.52
C SER A 160 -9.76 27.06 13.63
N PRO A 161 -10.86 26.59 13.00
CA PRO A 161 -10.82 25.58 11.96
C PRO A 161 -9.86 25.96 10.82
N PHE A 162 -9.34 24.94 10.14
CA PHE A 162 -8.39 25.07 9.05
C PHE A 162 -8.42 23.83 8.16
N VAL A 163 -7.93 23.98 6.93
CA VAL A 163 -8.03 22.95 5.88
C VAL A 163 -6.67 22.54 5.34
N LEU A 164 -6.56 21.27 4.94
CA LEU A 164 -5.37 20.73 4.29
C LEU A 164 -5.30 21.20 2.83
N LEU A 165 -4.11 21.56 2.36
CA LEU A 165 -3.87 22.00 0.98
C LEU A 165 -3.09 20.96 0.17
N GLY A 166 -2.15 20.24 0.79
CA GLY A 166 -1.41 19.19 0.11
C GLY A 166 -0.48 18.41 1.03
N PRO A 167 -0.05 17.19 0.65
CA PRO A 167 -0.43 16.49 -0.58
C PRO A 167 -1.93 16.14 -0.64
N VAL A 168 -2.55 16.32 -1.81
CA VAL A 168 -3.98 15.99 -2.00
C VAL A 168 -4.18 14.47 -1.90
N PRO A 169 -5.38 13.99 -1.50
CA PRO A 169 -5.66 12.56 -1.45
C PRO A 169 -5.42 11.90 -2.81
N THR A 170 -4.66 10.81 -2.82
CA THR A 170 -4.44 9.98 -4.01
C THR A 170 -4.32 8.52 -3.58
N ILE A 171 -4.77 7.60 -4.45
CA ILE A 171 -4.54 6.15 -4.30
C ILE A 171 -3.32 5.69 -5.12
N THR A 172 -2.82 6.54 -6.02
CA THR A 172 -1.59 6.27 -6.76
C THR A 172 -0.40 6.48 -5.82
N PRO A 173 0.48 5.49 -5.67
CA PRO A 173 1.64 5.62 -4.79
C PRO A 173 2.58 6.73 -5.25
N MET A 174 2.96 7.59 -4.31
CA MET A 174 4.08 8.49 -4.46
C MET A 174 5.37 7.67 -4.35
N GLU A 175 6.11 7.57 -5.45
CA GLU A 175 7.44 6.96 -5.45
C GLU A 175 8.44 7.91 -4.79
N ILE A 176 9.13 7.47 -3.74
CA ILE A 176 10.14 8.29 -3.04
C ILE A 176 11.48 7.56 -2.97
N ASN A 177 12.57 8.32 -3.02
CA ASN A 177 13.92 7.81 -2.83
C ASN A 177 14.21 7.67 -1.31
N PRO A 178 14.25 6.45 -0.74
CA PRO A 178 14.38 6.24 0.70
C PRO A 178 15.71 6.71 1.31
N VAL A 179 16.73 7.03 0.51
CA VAL A 179 18.02 7.52 1.01
C VAL A 179 18.26 9.01 0.74
N SER A 180 17.36 9.69 0.03
CA SER A 180 17.59 11.09 -0.36
C SER A 180 17.37 12.05 0.80
N THR A 181 18.42 12.81 1.12
CA THR A 181 18.40 13.88 2.12
C THR A 181 18.05 15.24 1.53
N THR A 182 17.90 15.34 0.21
CA THR A 182 17.63 16.58 -0.52
C THR A 182 16.27 16.61 -1.17
N ASP A 183 15.67 15.45 -1.49
CA ASP A 183 14.31 15.38 -2.01
C ASP A 183 13.33 15.62 -0.87
N LEU A 184 12.41 16.58 -1.08
CA LEU A 184 11.51 17.07 -0.04
C LEU A 184 10.06 16.77 -0.41
N ILE A 185 9.28 16.39 0.60
CA ILE A 185 7.82 16.34 0.54
C ILE A 185 7.30 17.48 1.42
N LYS A 186 6.37 18.27 0.87
CA LYS A 186 5.74 19.39 1.57
C LYS A 186 4.30 19.05 1.93
N PHE A 187 3.98 19.16 3.22
CA PHE A 187 2.62 19.13 3.73
C PHE A 187 2.20 20.55 4.07
N ASN A 188 1.12 21.04 3.49
CA ASN A 188 0.68 22.44 3.64
C ASN A 188 -0.79 22.51 4.04
N TRP A 189 -1.15 23.52 4.82
CA TRP A 189 -2.52 23.80 5.26
C TRP A 189 -2.75 25.29 5.44
N THR A 190 -4.01 25.71 5.58
CA THR A 190 -4.33 27.10 5.94
C THR A 190 -4.01 27.35 7.41
N LYS A 191 -3.57 28.57 7.75
CA LYS A 191 -3.20 28.91 9.12
C LYS A 191 -4.44 28.95 10.04
N SER A 192 -4.39 28.22 11.15
CA SER A 192 -5.31 28.38 12.28
C SER A 192 -4.95 29.62 13.10
N LYS A 193 -5.96 30.32 13.60
CA LYS A 193 -5.82 31.51 14.44
C LYS A 193 -6.11 31.15 15.90
N PRO A 194 -5.25 31.55 16.86
CA PRO A 194 -5.56 31.38 18.27
C PRO A 194 -6.69 32.31 18.70
N ALA A 195 -7.26 32.07 19.87
CA ALA A 195 -8.11 33.03 20.54
C ALA A 195 -7.39 34.39 20.74
N THR A 196 -8.12 35.49 20.73
CA THR A 196 -7.54 36.83 20.97
C THR A 196 -6.84 36.87 22.34
N GLY A 197 -5.54 37.14 22.35
CA GLY A 197 -4.71 37.14 23.57
C GLY A 197 -4.34 35.75 24.09
N GLY A 198 -4.71 34.68 23.38
CA GLY A 198 -4.37 33.30 23.73
C GLY A 198 -2.97 32.88 23.25
N PRO A 199 -2.50 31.69 23.67
CA PRO A 199 -1.19 31.17 23.27
C PRO A 199 -1.06 31.01 21.75
N ALA A 200 0.16 31.17 21.23
CA ALA A 200 0.45 30.93 19.83
C ALA A 200 0.09 29.48 19.41
N VAL A 201 -0.33 29.31 18.16
CA VAL A 201 -0.64 28.00 17.60
C VAL A 201 0.63 27.29 17.17
N THR A 202 0.78 26.03 17.55
CA THR A 202 1.77 25.10 16.97
C THR A 202 1.09 23.93 16.27
N TYR A 203 1.75 23.29 15.31
CA TYR A 203 1.19 22.21 14.51
C TYR A 203 2.04 20.95 14.58
N ARG A 204 1.35 19.80 14.51
CA ARG A 204 1.94 18.51 14.21
C ARG A 204 1.18 17.85 13.08
N VAL A 205 1.90 17.26 12.13
CA VAL A 205 1.35 16.37 11.10
C VAL A 205 1.33 14.96 11.67
N LEU A 206 0.18 14.30 11.65
CA LEU A 206 -0.04 12.96 12.18
C LEU A 206 -0.24 12.00 11.01
N PHE A 207 0.32 10.80 11.13
CA PHE A 207 0.20 9.72 10.16
C PHE A 207 -0.39 8.49 10.84
N ALA A 208 -1.24 7.76 10.13
CA ALA A 208 -1.86 6.53 10.61
C ALA A 208 -1.98 5.52 9.47
N GLU A 209 -1.99 4.23 9.79
CA GLU A 209 -2.22 3.18 8.80
C GLU A 209 -3.67 3.24 8.28
N ARG A 210 -3.84 3.16 6.96
CA ARG A 210 -5.14 3.03 6.31
C ARG A 210 -5.59 1.58 6.34
N LYS A 211 -6.71 1.29 6.99
CA LYS A 211 -7.28 -0.06 7.09
C LYS A 211 -8.61 -0.19 6.37
N LEU A 212 -8.81 -1.35 5.75
CA LEU A 212 -10.08 -1.77 5.15
C LEU A 212 -10.65 -2.94 5.95
N ASP A 213 -11.97 -3.05 6.01
CA ASP A 213 -12.64 -4.27 6.47
C ASP A 213 -12.60 -5.37 5.39
N ALA A 214 -13.11 -6.56 5.71
CA ALA A 214 -13.13 -7.70 4.80
C ALA A 214 -13.94 -7.45 3.51
N ASN A 215 -14.80 -6.44 3.49
CA ASN A 215 -15.61 -6.05 2.33
C ASN A 215 -14.98 -4.88 1.55
N GLY A 216 -13.76 -4.46 1.91
CA GLY A 216 -13.06 -3.35 1.27
C GLY A 216 -13.52 -1.96 1.72
N LYS A 217 -14.36 -1.84 2.75
CA LYS A 217 -14.79 -0.54 3.29
C LYS A 217 -13.74 0.01 4.25
N GLU A 218 -13.45 1.29 4.13
CA GLU A 218 -12.48 1.96 4.99
C GLU A 218 -12.95 2.06 6.44
N LEU A 219 -12.06 1.72 7.37
CA LEU A 219 -12.29 1.83 8.81
C LEU A 219 -11.95 3.25 9.30
N PRO A 220 -12.76 3.84 10.19
CA PRO A 220 -12.48 5.16 10.74
C PRO A 220 -11.20 5.15 11.60
N ILE A 221 -10.49 6.28 11.63
CA ILE A 221 -9.26 6.45 12.40
C ILE A 221 -9.53 7.27 13.66
N ASN A 222 -9.20 6.68 14.82
CA ASN A 222 -9.08 7.36 16.08
C ASN A 222 -7.63 7.85 16.27
N TRP A 223 -7.38 9.12 15.91
CA TRP A 223 -6.06 9.76 16.00
C TRP A 223 -5.46 9.81 17.41
N SER A 224 -6.25 9.59 18.48
CA SER A 224 -5.71 9.52 19.84
C SER A 224 -5.04 8.19 20.18
N THR A 225 -5.40 7.10 19.49
CA THR A 225 -4.93 5.74 19.79
C THR A 225 -4.29 5.04 18.59
N GLN A 226 -4.55 5.50 17.37
CA GLN A 226 -4.11 4.87 16.12
C GLN A 226 -3.12 5.73 15.33
N THR A 227 -2.61 6.83 15.91
CA THR A 227 -1.51 7.57 15.30
C THR A 227 -0.27 6.69 15.27
N LEU A 228 0.25 6.45 14.06
CA LEU A 228 1.46 5.67 13.82
C LEU A 228 2.70 6.49 14.23
N PHE A 229 2.84 7.70 13.69
CA PHE A 229 3.86 8.67 14.09
C PHE A 229 3.38 10.09 13.83
N SER A 230 4.09 11.08 14.39
CA SER A 230 3.81 12.49 14.13
C SER A 230 5.08 13.32 14.04
N ILE A 231 5.05 14.37 13.23
CA ILE A 231 6.18 15.26 12.98
C ILE A 231 5.72 16.71 13.30
N ALA A 232 6.54 17.46 14.04
CA ALA A 232 6.27 18.90 14.23
C ALA A 232 6.41 19.63 12.90
N SER A 233 5.57 20.62 12.62
CA SER A 233 5.73 21.44 11.43
C SER A 233 7.02 22.28 11.47
N ASP A 234 7.33 22.95 10.37
CA ASP A 234 8.52 23.79 10.25
C ASP A 234 8.55 24.89 11.32
N ASN A 235 9.74 25.42 11.60
CA ASN A 235 9.97 26.41 12.67
C ASN A 235 9.45 25.94 14.05
N SER A 236 9.82 24.72 14.43
CA SER A 236 9.43 24.09 15.70
C SER A 236 7.91 24.02 15.91
N GLY A 237 7.14 23.81 14.84
CA GLY A 237 5.70 23.71 14.88
C GLY A 237 4.97 25.03 14.59
N ALA A 238 5.65 26.16 14.41
CA ALA A 238 4.98 27.45 14.26
C ALA A 238 4.37 27.66 12.86
N ASP A 239 4.95 27.02 11.84
CA ASP A 239 4.58 27.27 10.46
C ASP A 239 3.43 26.36 9.99
N SER A 240 2.63 26.83 9.04
CA SER A 240 1.55 26.06 8.41
C SER A 240 2.03 25.17 7.25
N VAL A 241 3.28 24.72 7.35
CA VAL A 241 3.97 23.84 6.42
C VAL A 241 4.86 22.90 7.21
N LEU A 242 4.90 21.63 6.80
CA LEU A 242 5.96 20.69 7.16
C LEU A 242 6.73 20.35 5.89
N THR A 243 8.05 20.54 5.94
CA THR A 243 8.98 20.09 4.91
C THR A 243 9.78 18.92 5.46
N VAL A 244 9.57 17.72 4.91
CA VAL A 244 10.28 16.50 5.33
C VAL A 244 11.10 15.94 4.18
N THR A 245 12.31 15.47 4.46
CA THR A 245 13.10 14.75 3.47
C THR A 245 12.46 13.38 3.21
N THR A 246 12.56 12.89 1.97
CA THR A 246 12.09 11.54 1.63
C THR A 246 12.77 10.46 2.47
N LYS A 247 14.07 10.63 2.79
CA LYS A 247 14.77 9.80 3.79
C LYS A 247 14.12 9.89 5.18
N GLY A 248 13.87 11.09 5.70
CA GLY A 248 13.28 11.25 7.04
C GLY A 248 11.89 10.60 7.16
N LEU A 249 11.09 10.67 6.11
CA LEU A 249 9.80 9.97 6.04
C LEU A 249 9.98 8.45 5.92
N SER A 250 10.94 8.00 5.10
CA SER A 250 11.28 6.58 4.95
C SER A 250 11.75 5.95 6.26
N ASP A 251 12.64 6.62 6.99
CA ASP A 251 13.15 6.20 8.30
C ASP A 251 11.99 6.11 9.31
N SER A 252 11.09 7.10 9.29
CA SER A 252 9.89 7.07 10.15
C SER A 252 9.02 5.86 9.86
N LEU A 253 8.80 5.51 8.59
CA LEU A 253 8.04 4.32 8.21
C LEU A 253 8.72 3.02 8.62
N ALA A 254 10.04 2.91 8.41
CA ALA A 254 10.83 1.75 8.80
C ALA A 254 10.72 1.46 10.31
N ASN A 255 10.77 2.52 11.13
CA ASN A 255 10.64 2.43 12.59
C ASN A 255 9.23 2.05 13.06
N HIS A 256 8.22 2.08 12.18
CA HIS A 256 6.82 1.83 12.52
C HIS A 256 6.21 0.71 11.67
N GLY A 257 6.97 -0.36 11.45
CA GLY A 257 6.46 -1.62 10.87
C GLY A 257 6.61 -1.76 9.35
N TYR A 258 7.18 -0.75 8.67
CA TYR A 258 7.46 -0.81 7.24
C TYR A 258 8.97 -0.97 6.97
N ALA A 259 9.64 -1.95 7.58
CA ALA A 259 11.07 -2.16 7.37
C ALA A 259 11.41 -2.61 5.93
N ASP A 260 10.55 -3.41 5.31
CA ASP A 260 10.70 -3.83 3.90
C ASP A 260 10.28 -2.68 2.96
N LEU A 261 11.23 -2.18 2.18
CA LEU A 261 11.04 -1.08 1.24
C LEU A 261 10.14 -1.45 0.05
N SER A 262 10.02 -2.75 -0.26
CA SER A 262 9.12 -3.23 -1.32
C SER A 262 7.65 -3.20 -0.89
N VAL A 263 7.39 -3.13 0.42
CA VAL A 263 6.04 -2.98 0.97
C VAL A 263 5.62 -1.51 0.89
N GLN A 264 4.53 -1.28 0.16
CA GLN A 264 3.87 0.01 0.06
C GLN A 264 3.24 0.40 1.40
N ALA A 265 3.46 1.65 1.82
CA ALA A 265 2.80 2.22 2.98
C ALA A 265 1.49 2.89 2.57
N ASN A 266 0.36 2.32 2.99
CA ASN A 266 -0.97 2.88 2.78
C ASN A 266 -1.38 3.67 4.02
N LEU A 267 -1.35 5.00 3.94
CA LEU A 267 -1.49 5.88 5.09
C LEU A 267 -2.67 6.81 4.94
N LYS A 268 -3.14 7.30 6.09
CA LYS A 268 -3.86 8.56 6.22
C LYS A 268 -2.97 9.56 6.91
N TRP A 269 -3.18 10.84 6.62
CA TRP A 269 -2.57 11.92 7.37
C TRP A 269 -3.53 13.05 7.66
N THR A 270 -3.29 13.74 8.77
CA THR A 270 -4.01 14.96 9.17
C THR A 270 -3.05 15.90 9.93
N VAL A 271 -3.56 17.05 10.34
CA VAL A 271 -2.81 18.03 11.12
C VAL A 271 -3.58 18.37 12.38
N VAL A 272 -2.87 18.48 13.50
CA VAL A 272 -3.40 18.97 14.77
C VAL A 272 -2.71 20.28 15.13
N ALA A 273 -3.49 21.34 15.20
CA ALA A 273 -3.11 22.64 15.75
C ALA A 273 -3.31 22.64 17.27
N THR A 274 -2.34 23.15 18.02
CA THR A 274 -2.38 23.24 19.48
C THR A 274 -2.23 24.70 19.89
N SER A 275 -3.13 25.20 20.73
CA SER A 275 -3.00 26.51 21.40
C SER A 275 -3.27 26.30 22.88
N GLY A 276 -2.24 26.43 23.73
CA GLY A 276 -2.33 26.11 25.15
C GLY A 276 -2.78 24.66 25.36
N THR A 277 -3.94 24.49 26.00
CA THR A 277 -4.58 23.18 26.24
C THR A 277 -5.53 22.74 25.11
N TRP A 278 -5.84 23.63 24.16
CA TRP A 278 -6.72 23.34 23.04
C TRP A 278 -6.01 22.53 21.95
N LYS A 279 -6.69 21.53 21.39
CA LYS A 279 -6.28 20.81 20.19
C LYS A 279 -7.37 20.89 19.12
N GLN A 280 -7.04 21.44 17.97
CA GLN A 280 -7.89 21.51 16.78
C GLN A 280 -7.31 20.60 15.70
N GLN A 281 -8.00 19.50 15.38
CA GLN A 281 -7.67 18.72 14.18
C GLN A 281 -8.18 19.49 12.95
N ALA A 282 -7.51 19.33 11.81
CA ALA A 282 -8.00 19.80 10.52
C ALA A 282 -9.37 19.17 10.19
N ASP A 283 -10.18 19.88 9.42
CA ASP A 283 -11.55 19.46 9.09
C ASP A 283 -11.61 18.15 8.30
N TYR A 284 -10.51 17.81 7.62
CA TYR A 284 -10.37 16.61 6.80
C TYR A 284 -9.06 15.87 7.10
N MET A 285 -8.99 14.64 6.58
CA MET A 285 -7.79 13.83 6.51
C MET A 285 -7.60 13.33 5.08
N ASN A 286 -6.35 13.15 4.67
CA ASN A 286 -6.01 12.80 3.30
C ASN A 286 -5.38 11.40 3.22
N ASP A 287 -5.65 10.71 2.13
CA ASP A 287 -4.95 9.49 1.74
C ASP A 287 -3.52 9.81 1.26
N LEU A 288 -2.58 8.96 1.65
CA LEU A 288 -1.19 9.04 1.24
C LEU A 288 -0.63 7.63 1.05
N PHE A 289 -0.27 7.31 -0.18
CA PHE A 289 0.30 6.02 -0.55
C PHE A 289 1.77 6.26 -0.89
N ILE A 290 2.69 5.53 -0.27
CA ILE A 290 4.13 5.72 -0.45
C ILE A 290 4.78 4.41 -0.86
N LEU A 291 5.51 4.45 -1.97
CA LEU A 291 6.38 3.36 -2.41
C LEU A 291 7.84 3.83 -2.38
N ARG A 292 8.69 3.14 -1.62
CA ARG A 292 10.08 3.54 -1.37
C ARG A 292 11.02 2.79 -2.29
N GLN A 293 11.56 3.46 -3.30
CA GLN A 293 12.38 2.80 -4.32
C GLN A 293 13.44 3.71 -4.93
N ILE A 294 14.52 3.08 -5.42
CA ILE A 294 15.62 3.77 -6.09
C ILE A 294 15.84 3.10 -7.43
N LYS A 295 15.28 3.69 -8.48
CA LYS A 295 15.40 3.15 -9.83
C LYS A 295 16.60 3.74 -10.57
N PHE A 296 17.23 2.87 -11.35
CA PHE A 296 18.13 3.17 -12.44
C PHE A 296 17.77 2.25 -13.60
N TYR A 297 18.20 2.63 -14.79
CA TYR A 297 17.87 1.93 -16.01
C TYR A 297 19.09 1.75 -16.89
N ILE A 298 19.04 0.80 -17.82
CA ILE A 298 19.98 0.65 -18.93
C ILE A 298 19.24 0.78 -20.26
N VAL A 299 19.89 1.46 -21.20
CA VAL A 299 19.43 1.63 -22.58
C VAL A 299 20.61 1.37 -23.50
N GLY A 300 20.38 0.63 -24.58
CA GLY A 300 21.41 0.27 -25.54
C GLY A 300 20.84 -0.39 -26.79
N ASN A 301 21.69 -1.04 -27.59
CA ASN A 301 21.24 -1.76 -28.79
C ASN A 301 20.15 -2.80 -28.48
N PHE A 302 20.28 -3.52 -27.36
CA PHE A 302 19.32 -4.55 -26.92
C PHE A 302 17.96 -4.00 -26.48
N THR A 303 17.84 -2.70 -26.21
CA THR A 303 16.55 -2.02 -26.01
C THR A 303 16.13 -1.18 -27.21
N GLY A 304 16.83 -1.30 -28.35
CA GLY A 304 16.60 -0.46 -29.53
C GLY A 304 16.82 1.04 -29.27
N TRP A 305 17.63 1.39 -28.26
CA TRP A 305 17.85 2.77 -27.81
C TRP A 305 16.57 3.53 -27.37
N ASP A 306 15.51 2.82 -26.95
CA ASP A 306 14.28 3.46 -26.49
C ASP A 306 14.36 3.87 -25.00
N ILE A 307 14.59 5.18 -24.76
CA ILE A 307 14.62 5.78 -23.41
C ILE A 307 13.25 5.77 -22.71
N ASN A 308 12.16 5.57 -23.45
CA ASN A 308 10.80 5.48 -22.91
C ASN A 308 10.41 4.05 -22.54
N THR A 309 11.17 3.05 -22.98
CA THR A 309 11.02 1.66 -22.54
C THR A 309 12.36 1.05 -22.08
N PRO A 310 13.09 1.74 -21.18
CA PRO A 310 14.40 1.30 -20.77
C PRO A 310 14.28 0.07 -19.85
N TRP A 311 15.36 -0.70 -19.70
CA TRP A 311 15.36 -1.83 -18.78
C TRP A 311 15.74 -1.36 -17.37
N GLU A 312 14.85 -1.56 -16.40
CA GLU A 312 15.16 -1.33 -14.97
C GLU A 312 16.25 -2.30 -14.50
N ILE A 313 17.18 -1.79 -13.69
CA ILE A 313 18.26 -2.58 -13.08
C ILE A 313 18.04 -2.72 -11.57
N ILE A 314 18.66 -3.74 -10.97
CA ILE A 314 18.46 -4.13 -9.58
C ILE A 314 19.18 -3.14 -8.66
N THR A 315 18.49 -2.66 -7.62
CA THR A 315 19.12 -1.93 -6.52
C THR A 315 19.91 -2.91 -5.64
N ASP A 316 21.18 -2.65 -5.39
CA ASP A 316 21.93 -3.42 -4.40
C ASP A 316 21.46 -3.08 -2.99
N LYS A 317 20.88 -4.04 -2.27
CA LYS A 317 20.34 -3.84 -0.92
C LYS A 317 21.34 -4.06 0.21
N LYS A 318 22.59 -4.45 -0.11
CA LYS A 318 23.69 -4.49 0.87
C LYS A 318 23.84 -3.13 1.56
N THR A 319 23.95 -3.11 2.89
CA THR A 319 23.83 -1.87 3.69
C THR A 319 24.87 -0.80 3.31
N ASP A 320 26.10 -1.16 2.99
CA ASP A 320 27.13 -0.19 2.57
C ASP A 320 27.03 0.23 1.09
N ARG A 321 26.08 -0.33 0.34
CA ARG A 321 25.85 -0.09 -1.09
C ARG A 321 24.44 0.42 -1.41
N PHE A 322 23.52 0.33 -0.45
CA PHE A 322 22.12 0.65 -0.65
C PHE A 322 21.94 2.11 -1.10
N GLY A 323 21.26 2.27 -2.24
CA GLY A 323 21.04 3.55 -2.90
C GLY A 323 22.24 4.13 -3.66
N LYS A 324 23.35 3.39 -3.73
CA LYS A 324 24.60 3.81 -4.38
C LYS A 324 25.02 2.87 -5.50
N VAL A 325 24.74 1.57 -5.36
CA VAL A 325 25.12 0.56 -6.34
C VAL A 325 23.90 -0.10 -6.97
N PHE A 326 23.94 -0.27 -8.28
CA PHE A 326 22.86 -0.85 -9.08
C PHE A 326 23.45 -1.79 -10.12
N TYR A 327 22.78 -2.89 -10.44
CA TYR A 327 23.32 -3.86 -11.38
C TYR A 327 22.25 -4.62 -12.16
N ALA A 328 22.65 -5.18 -13.30
CA ALA A 328 21.83 -6.12 -14.05
C ALA A 328 22.69 -7.23 -14.66
N TYR A 329 22.07 -8.38 -14.88
CA TYR A 329 22.59 -9.46 -15.69
C TYR A 329 21.90 -9.49 -17.05
N VAL A 330 22.68 -9.37 -18.12
CA VAL A 330 22.18 -9.28 -19.49
C VAL A 330 23.07 -10.11 -20.41
N LYS A 331 22.45 -10.76 -21.41
CA LYS A 331 23.17 -11.35 -22.53
C LYS A 331 23.39 -10.29 -23.60
N LEU A 332 24.65 -10.07 -23.99
CA LEU A 332 25.07 -9.04 -24.94
C LEU A 332 25.93 -9.66 -26.05
N ASN A 333 25.90 -9.04 -27.23
CA ASN A 333 26.73 -9.40 -28.36
C ASN A 333 27.96 -8.48 -28.46
N ALA A 334 29.03 -8.97 -29.09
CA ALA A 334 30.16 -8.12 -29.47
C ALA A 334 29.67 -6.95 -30.33
N GLY A 335 30.09 -5.73 -29.99
CA GLY A 335 29.66 -4.49 -30.63
C GLY A 335 28.37 -3.88 -30.05
N ASP A 336 27.66 -4.55 -29.13
CA ASP A 336 26.55 -3.91 -28.43
C ASP A 336 27.06 -2.71 -27.63
N GLU A 337 26.29 -1.64 -27.67
CA GLU A 337 26.55 -0.40 -26.95
C GLU A 337 25.40 -0.08 -25.97
N PHE A 338 25.72 0.58 -24.86
CA PHE A 338 24.72 1.00 -23.87
C PHE A 338 25.17 2.17 -22.98
N LYS A 339 24.23 2.72 -22.20
CA LYS A 339 24.41 3.67 -21.10
C LYS A 339 23.45 3.37 -19.94
N PHE A 340 23.77 3.86 -18.74
CA PHE A 340 22.84 3.85 -17.61
C PHE A 340 22.08 5.16 -17.52
N PHE A 341 20.89 5.17 -16.91
CA PHE A 341 20.04 6.36 -16.76
C PHE A 341 19.39 6.39 -15.39
N LYS A 342 19.31 7.58 -14.78
CA LYS A 342 18.57 7.77 -13.52
C LYS A 342 17.06 7.89 -13.74
N VAL A 343 16.65 8.50 -14.85
CA VAL A 343 15.26 8.88 -15.12
C VAL A 343 14.81 8.31 -16.47
N LYS A 344 13.70 7.57 -16.44
CA LYS A 344 13.02 7.07 -17.65
C LYS A 344 12.54 8.26 -18.48
N GLY A 345 12.78 8.22 -19.79
CA GLY A 345 12.40 9.28 -20.73
C GLY A 345 13.36 10.48 -20.76
N ASP A 346 14.42 10.50 -19.94
CA ASP A 346 15.34 11.64 -19.84
C ASP A 346 16.79 11.25 -20.16
N TRP A 347 17.24 11.64 -21.35
CA TRP A 347 18.62 11.46 -21.80
C TRP A 347 19.65 12.27 -20.99
N GLY A 348 19.24 13.39 -20.37
CA GLY A 348 20.11 14.23 -19.54
C GLY A 348 20.47 13.58 -18.20
N SER A 349 19.81 12.47 -17.86
CA SER A 349 20.06 11.69 -16.64
C SER A 349 21.08 10.55 -16.83
N GLY A 350 21.78 10.54 -17.97
CA GLY A 350 22.63 9.44 -18.41
C GLY A 350 23.99 9.36 -17.72
N PHE A 351 24.50 8.15 -17.56
CA PHE A 351 25.84 7.81 -17.08
C PHE A 351 26.53 6.98 -18.15
N GLY A 352 27.53 7.57 -18.80
CA GLY A 352 28.27 6.98 -19.91
C GLY A 352 29.72 6.64 -19.57
N ASN A 353 30.41 5.99 -20.50
CA ASN A 353 31.82 5.67 -20.43
C ASN A 353 32.67 6.94 -20.54
N ASN A 354 33.41 7.27 -19.49
CA ASN A 354 34.34 8.40 -19.42
C ASN A 354 35.80 7.93 -19.28
N GLY A 355 36.14 6.80 -19.88
CA GLY A 355 37.48 6.22 -19.89
C GLY A 355 37.69 5.15 -18.82
N THR A 356 38.67 4.28 -19.05
CA THR A 356 39.04 3.20 -18.13
C THR A 356 39.56 3.76 -16.81
N SER A 357 39.13 3.17 -15.70
CA SER A 357 39.59 3.50 -14.34
C SER A 357 39.76 2.21 -13.54
N GLY A 358 41.01 1.79 -13.33
CA GLY A 358 41.32 0.50 -12.70
C GLY A 358 40.69 -0.67 -13.45
N VAL A 359 39.91 -1.49 -12.74
CA VAL A 359 39.19 -2.66 -13.31
C VAL A 359 37.81 -2.30 -13.89
N GLY A 360 37.46 -1.02 -13.94
CA GLY A 360 36.18 -0.53 -14.46
C GLY A 360 36.35 0.71 -15.34
N PHE A 361 35.31 1.51 -15.37
CA PHE A 361 35.21 2.73 -16.17
C PHE A 361 34.79 3.89 -15.27
N SER A 362 35.42 5.04 -15.47
CA SER A 362 34.90 6.30 -14.95
C SER A 362 33.56 6.60 -15.63
N THR A 363 32.61 7.12 -14.87
CA THR A 363 31.33 7.59 -15.36
C THR A 363 30.89 8.84 -14.57
N GLY A 364 29.67 9.32 -14.78
CA GLY A 364 29.15 10.45 -14.03
C GLY A 364 27.81 10.93 -14.58
N TYR A 365 27.07 11.66 -13.75
CA TYR A 365 25.78 12.21 -14.15
C TYR A 365 25.96 13.16 -15.34
N ASN A 366 25.27 12.84 -16.44
CA ASN A 366 25.35 13.52 -17.72
C ASN A 366 26.78 13.61 -18.31
N GLN A 367 27.58 12.55 -18.14
CA GLN A 367 28.97 12.49 -18.63
C GLN A 367 29.23 11.22 -19.43
N GLY A 368 30.22 11.27 -20.34
CA GLY A 368 30.75 10.11 -21.06
C GLY A 368 29.97 9.66 -22.31
N GLY A 369 30.63 8.84 -23.12
CA GLY A 369 30.11 8.18 -24.32
C GLY A 369 29.42 6.85 -24.00
N ASN A 370 29.16 6.03 -25.02
CA ASN A 370 28.57 4.71 -24.83
C ASN A 370 29.61 3.73 -24.27
N PHE A 371 29.17 2.80 -23.43
CA PHE A 371 29.92 1.58 -23.16
C PHE A 371 29.81 0.66 -24.37
N VAL A 372 30.90 -0.03 -24.73
CA VAL A 372 30.95 -0.93 -25.90
C VAL A 372 31.35 -2.33 -25.44
N ILE A 373 30.63 -3.35 -25.88
CA ILE A 373 30.89 -4.75 -25.55
C ILE A 373 31.92 -5.35 -26.51
N GLY A 374 33.03 -5.83 -25.96
CA GLY A 374 34.12 -6.40 -26.77
C GLY A 374 33.87 -7.84 -27.26
N SER A 375 33.10 -8.64 -26.52
CA SER A 375 32.85 -10.05 -26.86
C SER A 375 31.43 -10.46 -26.47
N SER A 376 30.81 -11.37 -27.24
CA SER A 376 29.47 -11.86 -26.91
C SER A 376 29.52 -12.71 -25.63
N GLY A 377 28.53 -12.53 -24.74
CA GLY A 377 28.50 -13.24 -23.47
C GLY A 377 27.39 -12.78 -22.54
N ILE A 378 27.38 -13.32 -21.33
CA ILE A 378 26.50 -12.87 -20.25
C ILE A 378 27.32 -11.93 -19.36
N TYR A 379 26.77 -10.75 -19.11
CA TYR A 379 27.43 -9.69 -18.39
C TYR A 379 26.65 -9.29 -17.15
N ARG A 380 27.38 -9.08 -16.06
CA ARG A 380 26.97 -8.19 -14.97
C ARG A 380 27.40 -6.77 -15.32
N LEU A 381 26.43 -5.91 -15.51
CA LEU A 381 26.63 -4.47 -15.66
C LEU A 381 26.36 -3.83 -14.29
N THR A 382 27.31 -3.08 -13.75
CA THR A 382 27.16 -2.42 -12.45
C THR A 382 27.44 -0.92 -12.56
N LEU A 383 26.58 -0.12 -11.93
CA LEU A 383 26.74 1.32 -11.74
C LEU A 383 26.94 1.61 -10.25
N ASP A 384 28.01 2.31 -9.91
CA ASP A 384 28.30 2.84 -8.58
C ASP A 384 28.30 4.38 -8.66
N VAL A 385 27.22 4.98 -8.18
CA VAL A 385 27.04 6.44 -8.23
C VAL A 385 27.73 7.18 -7.09
N GLU A 386 28.16 6.47 -6.04
CA GLU A 386 28.97 7.09 -4.97
C GLU A 386 30.38 7.36 -5.48
N ASN A 387 30.97 6.38 -6.16
CA ASN A 387 32.34 6.47 -6.66
C ASN A 387 32.42 6.94 -8.13
N ASN A 388 31.28 7.19 -8.79
CA ASN A 388 31.20 7.53 -10.21
C ASN A 388 31.91 6.49 -11.09
N MET A 389 31.64 5.22 -10.82
CA MET A 389 32.27 4.08 -11.47
C MET A 389 31.22 3.19 -12.14
N ALA A 390 31.58 2.61 -13.28
CA ALA A 390 30.82 1.55 -13.94
C ALA A 390 31.71 0.31 -14.16
N TYR A 391 31.11 -0.87 -14.07
CA TYR A 391 31.81 -2.14 -14.26
C TYR A 391 31.04 -3.00 -15.27
N VAL A 392 31.77 -3.54 -16.24
CA VAL A 392 31.25 -4.40 -17.31
C VAL A 392 31.97 -5.73 -17.21
N GLN A 393 31.32 -6.73 -16.63
CA GLN A 393 31.98 -7.96 -16.20
C GLN A 393 31.28 -9.17 -16.80
N GLN A 394 32.01 -10.08 -17.45
CA GLN A 394 31.44 -11.37 -17.86
C GLN A 394 31.20 -12.25 -16.64
N LYS A 395 29.99 -12.20 -16.10
CA LYS A 395 29.55 -12.89 -14.89
C LYS A 395 28.09 -13.27 -15.02
N GLN A 396 27.70 -14.34 -14.33
CA GLN A 396 26.32 -14.78 -14.20
C GLN A 396 26.10 -15.45 -12.85
N VAL A 397 24.85 -15.63 -12.45
CA VAL A 397 24.53 -16.30 -11.19
C VAL A 397 24.69 -17.82 -11.33
N GLY A 398 25.30 -18.43 -10.32
CA GLY A 398 25.47 -19.87 -10.16
C GLY A 398 25.27 -20.32 -8.72
N ILE A 399 25.46 -21.61 -8.47
CA ILE A 399 25.37 -22.24 -7.15
C ILE A 399 26.76 -22.41 -6.53
N VAL A 400 26.89 -22.06 -5.26
CA VAL A 400 28.06 -22.34 -4.42
C VAL A 400 27.59 -23.00 -3.13
N GLY A 401 28.08 -24.19 -2.82
CA GLY A 401 27.60 -24.95 -1.67
C GLY A 401 28.24 -26.32 -1.57
N THR A 402 27.63 -27.20 -0.76
CA THR A 402 28.04 -28.60 -0.59
C THR A 402 28.14 -29.35 -1.92
N MET A 403 27.33 -28.96 -2.91
CA MET A 403 27.27 -29.57 -4.25
C MET A 403 28.56 -29.43 -5.06
N GLN A 404 29.44 -28.47 -4.72
CA GLN A 404 30.71 -28.25 -5.42
C GLN A 404 31.91 -27.98 -4.49
N GLY A 405 31.69 -27.84 -3.17
CA GLY A 405 32.77 -27.66 -2.19
C GLY A 405 32.95 -26.22 -1.68
N TRP A 406 31.89 -25.41 -1.66
CA TRP A 406 31.91 -24.02 -1.15
C TRP A 406 33.01 -23.13 -1.79
N ASN A 407 33.31 -23.34 -3.08
CA ASN A 407 34.31 -22.56 -3.81
C ASN A 407 33.65 -21.48 -4.69
N PRO A 408 33.70 -20.19 -4.31
CA PRO A 408 33.07 -19.12 -5.06
C PRO A 408 33.77 -18.80 -6.39
N SER A 409 34.99 -19.27 -6.61
CA SER A 409 35.72 -19.11 -7.88
C SER A 409 35.28 -20.12 -8.95
N SER A 410 34.45 -21.09 -8.59
CA SER A 410 33.89 -22.07 -9.54
C SER A 410 32.42 -22.40 -9.22
N PRO A 411 31.49 -21.43 -9.30
CA PRO A 411 30.07 -21.71 -9.14
C PRO A 411 29.57 -22.68 -10.21
N THR A 412 28.59 -23.51 -9.87
CA THR A 412 27.85 -24.29 -10.85
C THR A 412 26.87 -23.36 -11.57
N TYR A 413 27.20 -22.98 -12.80
CA TYR A 413 26.38 -22.07 -13.58
C TYR A 413 25.26 -22.79 -14.34
N GLY A 414 24.17 -22.05 -14.54
CA GLY A 414 23.00 -22.48 -15.28
C GLY A 414 22.85 -21.83 -16.65
N GLY A 415 21.63 -21.87 -17.17
CA GLY A 415 21.21 -21.14 -18.37
C GLY A 415 20.72 -19.74 -18.11
N TYR A 416 20.95 -18.85 -19.08
CA TYR A 416 20.30 -17.55 -19.15
C TYR A 416 18.90 -17.70 -19.75
N VAL A 417 17.90 -17.29 -18.99
CA VAL A 417 16.48 -17.39 -19.37
C VAL A 417 16.04 -16.06 -19.98
N ASN A 418 16.28 -14.98 -19.24
CA ASN A 418 15.98 -13.61 -19.64
C ASN A 418 16.88 -12.66 -18.83
N ARG A 419 16.76 -11.35 -19.06
CA ARG A 419 17.41 -10.32 -18.24
C ARG A 419 17.13 -10.61 -16.78
N ASN A 420 18.19 -10.65 -15.97
CA ASN A 420 18.11 -10.95 -14.55
C ASN A 420 17.37 -12.27 -14.21
N LYS A 421 17.40 -13.29 -15.07
CA LYS A 421 16.76 -14.58 -14.77
C LYS A 421 17.60 -15.75 -15.25
N PHE A 422 17.91 -16.65 -14.32
CA PHE A 422 18.74 -17.81 -14.55
C PHE A 422 18.07 -19.08 -14.05
N ILE A 423 18.32 -20.19 -14.73
CA ILE A 423 17.89 -21.53 -14.32
C ILE A 423 19.11 -22.44 -14.19
N ILE A 424 19.26 -23.06 -13.03
CA ILE A 424 20.44 -23.85 -12.68
C ILE A 424 19.97 -25.24 -12.31
N VAL A 425 20.50 -26.26 -12.99
CA VAL A 425 20.27 -27.67 -12.65
C VAL A 425 21.59 -28.27 -12.21
N THR A 426 21.63 -28.77 -10.98
CA THR A 426 22.85 -29.30 -10.38
C THR A 426 22.58 -30.61 -9.66
N ASN A 427 23.60 -31.47 -9.60
CA ASN A 427 23.58 -32.64 -8.74
C ASN A 427 23.54 -32.19 -7.28
N SER A 428 22.71 -32.85 -6.49
CA SER A 428 22.49 -32.55 -5.08
C SER A 428 21.91 -33.76 -4.34
N ASN A 429 22.13 -33.81 -3.03
CA ASN A 429 21.27 -34.56 -2.13
C ASN A 429 20.22 -33.63 -1.51
N ALA A 430 19.01 -34.16 -1.24
CA ALA A 430 17.95 -33.40 -0.59
C ALA A 430 18.44 -32.78 0.73
N GLY A 431 18.19 -31.48 0.92
CA GLY A 431 18.58 -30.74 2.12
C GLY A 431 20.03 -30.21 2.13
N GLU A 432 20.86 -30.54 1.13
CA GLU A 432 22.21 -29.98 1.01
C GLU A 432 22.18 -28.46 0.96
N GLU A 433 23.12 -27.86 1.69
CA GLU A 433 23.19 -26.41 1.83
C GLU A 433 23.96 -25.77 0.67
N PHE A 434 23.44 -24.64 0.21
CA PHE A 434 24.08 -23.81 -0.80
C PHE A 434 23.68 -22.35 -0.68
N LYS A 435 24.36 -21.52 -1.45
CA LYS A 435 24.02 -20.13 -1.76
C LYS A 435 24.07 -19.90 -3.25
N LEU A 436 23.41 -18.85 -3.70
CA LEU A 436 23.59 -18.34 -5.05
C LEU A 436 24.74 -17.32 -5.02
N HIS A 437 25.56 -17.31 -6.06
CA HIS A 437 26.77 -16.48 -6.14
C HIS A 437 27.10 -16.17 -7.61
N ASP A 438 27.65 -15.00 -7.91
CA ASP A 438 27.96 -14.59 -9.29
C ASP A 438 29.43 -14.78 -9.70
N GLY A 439 30.17 -15.53 -8.90
CA GLY A 439 31.55 -15.93 -9.14
C GLY A 439 32.60 -14.94 -8.62
N SER A 440 33.67 -15.46 -8.04
CA SER A 440 34.87 -14.70 -7.68
C SER A 440 35.91 -14.83 -8.78
N ALA A 441 36.48 -13.71 -9.23
CA ALA A 441 37.54 -13.72 -10.25
C ALA A 441 38.95 -13.60 -9.63
N GLY A 442 39.11 -14.00 -8.37
CA GLY A 442 40.36 -13.99 -7.58
C GLY A 442 40.11 -14.44 -6.14
N PRO A 443 41.05 -14.23 -5.19
CA PRO A 443 40.68 -14.13 -3.78
C PRO A 443 39.51 -13.15 -3.65
N ALA A 444 38.67 -13.29 -2.62
CA ALA A 444 37.66 -12.27 -2.34
C ALA A 444 38.30 -10.86 -2.43
N TRP A 445 37.51 -9.82 -2.70
CA TRP A 445 37.90 -8.40 -2.54
C TRP A 445 38.41 -7.60 -3.77
N THR A 446 38.52 -8.12 -5.00
CA THR A 446 39.32 -7.42 -6.04
C THR A 446 38.64 -7.07 -7.37
N PHE A 447 37.31 -6.90 -7.41
CA PHE A 447 36.62 -6.47 -8.65
C PHE A 447 35.91 -5.11 -8.56
N GLY A 448 36.52 -4.18 -7.82
CA GLY A 448 36.19 -2.75 -7.88
C GLY A 448 35.05 -2.30 -6.97
N ILE A 449 34.07 -3.16 -6.67
CA ILE A 449 33.03 -2.91 -5.65
C ILE A 449 33.16 -3.98 -4.56
N LYS A 450 34.16 -3.85 -3.67
CA LYS A 450 34.38 -4.73 -2.49
C LYS A 450 34.06 -6.23 -2.75
N GLU A 451 33.32 -6.89 -1.86
CA GLU A 451 33.01 -8.34 -1.90
C GLU A 451 32.05 -8.74 -3.04
N ASP A 452 32.24 -9.95 -3.58
CA ASP A 452 31.28 -10.58 -4.51
C ASP A 452 29.92 -10.85 -3.83
N ARG A 453 28.87 -11.11 -4.62
CA ARG A 453 27.52 -11.19 -4.04
C ARG A 453 27.13 -12.61 -3.68
N TRP A 454 26.74 -12.77 -2.42
CA TRP A 454 26.13 -13.98 -1.89
C TRP A 454 24.65 -13.76 -1.66
N TRP A 455 23.82 -14.68 -2.15
CA TRP A 455 22.39 -14.70 -1.81
C TRP A 455 22.06 -15.93 -0.97
N GLY A 456 21.48 -15.67 0.21
CA GLY A 456 20.92 -16.68 1.11
C GLY A 456 19.40 -16.62 1.17
N ASP A 457 18.80 -17.52 1.95
CA ASP A 457 17.36 -17.60 2.14
C ASP A 457 16.86 -16.48 3.07
N ALA A 458 15.97 -15.63 2.56
CA ALA A 458 15.30 -14.57 3.33
C ALA A 458 13.88 -14.97 3.78
N GLY A 459 13.48 -16.22 3.53
CA GLY A 459 12.13 -16.72 3.72
C GLY A 459 11.18 -16.32 2.59
N SER A 460 10.07 -17.06 2.45
CA SER A 460 9.00 -16.79 1.49
C SER A 460 9.45 -16.70 0.02
N GLY A 461 10.53 -17.40 -0.36
CA GLY A 461 11.10 -17.37 -1.71
C GLY A 461 11.89 -16.10 -2.05
N ASN A 462 12.14 -15.23 -1.07
CA ASN A 462 12.96 -14.04 -1.23
C ASN A 462 14.44 -14.37 -1.00
N LEU A 463 15.32 -13.68 -1.70
CA LEU A 463 16.76 -13.72 -1.46
C LEU A 463 17.21 -12.46 -0.72
N ASN A 464 18.07 -12.62 0.30
CA ASN A 464 18.73 -11.54 1.01
C ASN A 464 20.22 -11.48 0.64
N TYR A 465 20.85 -10.32 0.81
CA TYR A 465 21.85 -9.79 -0.11
C TYR A 465 23.31 -9.97 0.29
N ASP A 466 23.63 -10.56 1.44
CA ASP A 466 24.97 -10.35 2.03
C ASP A 466 25.60 -11.52 2.79
N GLY A 467 25.21 -12.76 2.49
CA GLY A 467 25.96 -13.92 2.99
C GLY A 467 25.85 -14.19 4.51
N GLY A 468 25.29 -13.29 5.32
CA GLY A 468 24.94 -13.53 6.73
C GLY A 468 23.64 -14.31 6.93
N ASP A 469 22.82 -14.40 5.88
CA ASP A 469 21.54 -15.11 5.89
C ASP A 469 21.72 -16.63 5.87
N PRO A 470 20.70 -17.39 6.32
CA PRO A 470 20.69 -18.84 6.20
C PRO A 470 21.01 -19.34 4.78
N ASN A 471 21.64 -20.50 4.71
CA ASN A 471 21.84 -21.20 3.45
C ASN A 471 20.49 -21.64 2.86
N LEU A 472 20.40 -21.64 1.53
CA LEU A 472 19.33 -22.36 0.83
C LEU A 472 19.53 -23.87 0.98
N ARG A 473 18.46 -24.64 0.78
CA ARG A 473 18.47 -26.11 0.91
C ARG A 473 17.96 -26.77 -0.36
N ALA A 474 18.75 -27.70 -0.89
CA ALA A 474 18.44 -28.41 -2.12
C ALA A 474 17.11 -29.16 -2.02
N ALA A 475 16.30 -29.09 -3.09
CA ALA A 475 14.96 -29.64 -3.11
C ALA A 475 14.92 -31.18 -3.15
N ALA A 476 15.89 -31.82 -3.81
CA ALA A 476 15.83 -33.26 -4.06
C ALA A 476 17.18 -33.94 -4.33
N THR A 477 17.16 -35.27 -4.25
CA THR A 477 18.18 -36.19 -4.77
C THR A 477 17.70 -36.81 -6.09
N PRO A 478 18.56 -37.05 -7.10
CA PRO A 478 20.00 -36.72 -7.16
C PRO A 478 20.28 -35.30 -7.66
N ARG A 479 19.25 -34.50 -7.95
CA ARG A 479 19.37 -33.20 -8.60
C ARG A 479 18.27 -32.23 -8.17
N SER A 480 18.63 -30.96 -8.10
CA SER A 480 17.71 -29.85 -7.86
C SER A 480 17.76 -28.86 -9.01
N ARG A 481 16.59 -28.27 -9.34
CA ARG A 481 16.46 -27.10 -10.20
C ARG A 481 16.26 -25.88 -9.31
N VAL A 482 17.03 -24.83 -9.57
CA VAL A 482 16.93 -23.53 -8.90
C VAL A 482 16.78 -22.45 -9.95
N ILE A 483 15.79 -21.57 -9.79
CA ILE A 483 15.61 -20.39 -10.64
C ILE A 483 15.98 -19.19 -9.78
N TRP A 484 16.95 -18.40 -10.22
CA TRP A 484 17.23 -17.08 -9.65
C TRP A 484 16.50 -16.03 -10.48
N ASP A 485 15.72 -15.18 -9.82
CA ASP A 485 14.88 -14.18 -10.48
C ASP A 485 15.08 -12.79 -9.85
N GLY A 486 15.78 -11.93 -10.57
CA GLY A 486 15.93 -10.51 -10.29
C GLY A 486 15.21 -9.61 -11.30
N THR A 487 14.18 -10.11 -12.00
CA THR A 487 13.41 -9.26 -12.94
C THR A 487 12.67 -8.15 -12.22
N ASN A 488 12.31 -8.36 -10.94
CA ASN A 488 11.85 -7.31 -10.04
C ASN A 488 13.05 -6.61 -9.41
N GLY A 489 13.36 -5.38 -9.87
CA GLY A 489 14.48 -4.57 -9.38
C GLY A 489 14.42 -4.24 -7.88
N GLN A 490 13.24 -4.36 -7.25
CA GLN A 490 13.02 -4.13 -5.83
C GLN A 490 13.13 -5.39 -4.97
N GLN A 491 13.04 -6.60 -5.52
CA GLN A 491 13.15 -7.82 -4.71
C GLN A 491 13.61 -9.00 -5.57
N VAL A 492 14.83 -9.45 -5.33
CA VAL A 492 15.35 -10.69 -5.92
C VAL A 492 14.74 -11.90 -5.21
N LYS A 493 14.35 -12.90 -5.98
CA LYS A 493 13.68 -14.11 -5.54
C LYS A 493 14.37 -15.36 -6.04
N PHE A 494 14.00 -16.48 -5.46
CA PHE A 494 14.31 -17.78 -6.01
C PHE A 494 13.08 -18.69 -6.02
N GLU A 495 13.10 -19.64 -6.94
CA GLU A 495 12.20 -20.79 -6.96
C GLU A 495 13.05 -22.06 -7.01
N GLN A 496 12.54 -23.15 -6.44
CA GLN A 496 13.21 -24.44 -6.49
C GLN A 496 12.24 -25.57 -6.72
N SER A 497 12.69 -26.58 -7.45
CA SER A 497 11.94 -27.80 -7.70
C SER A 497 12.87 -29.01 -7.82
N PRO A 498 12.35 -30.23 -7.60
CA PRO A 498 13.08 -31.44 -7.98
C PRO A 498 13.43 -31.47 -9.46
N ALA A 499 14.63 -31.94 -9.79
CA ALA A 499 15.06 -32.24 -11.15
C ALA A 499 15.58 -33.69 -11.25
N SER A 500 14.93 -34.59 -10.51
CA SER A 500 15.29 -36.00 -10.43
C SER A 500 15.00 -36.75 -11.74
N GLU A 501 13.93 -36.37 -12.43
CA GLU A 501 13.46 -36.93 -13.69
C GLU A 501 12.88 -35.86 -14.61
N MET A 502 12.73 -36.21 -15.89
CA MET A 502 12.00 -35.46 -16.90
C MET A 502 11.24 -36.46 -17.77
N ARG A 503 9.96 -36.23 -18.03
CA ARG A 503 9.09 -37.13 -18.81
C ARG A 503 8.50 -36.41 -20.01
N VAL A 504 8.29 -37.15 -21.10
CA VAL A 504 7.52 -36.67 -22.25
C VAL A 504 6.09 -37.14 -22.08
N VAL A 505 5.15 -36.21 -21.90
CA VAL A 505 3.73 -36.49 -21.60
C VAL A 505 2.87 -35.95 -22.73
N GLY A 506 1.87 -36.69 -23.20
CA GLY A 506 0.94 -36.21 -24.24
C GLY A 506 0.28 -37.33 -25.02
N ASN A 507 -0.35 -36.98 -26.14
CA ASN A 507 -0.99 -37.93 -27.07
C ASN A 507 -0.18 -38.15 -28.36
N GLY A 508 1.05 -37.65 -28.38
CA GLY A 508 1.94 -37.69 -29.54
C GLY A 508 2.91 -38.86 -29.59
N MET A 509 2.79 -39.86 -28.72
CA MET A 509 3.73 -40.98 -28.61
C MET A 509 3.03 -42.31 -28.90
N GLN A 510 3.65 -43.16 -29.71
CA GLN A 510 3.10 -44.49 -30.00
C GLN A 510 3.28 -45.43 -28.81
N GLY A 511 2.22 -46.14 -28.42
CA GLY A 511 2.26 -47.17 -27.37
C GLY A 511 2.30 -46.64 -25.94
N VAL A 512 2.09 -45.34 -25.74
CA VAL A 512 2.04 -44.66 -24.44
C VAL A 512 0.61 -44.18 -24.18
N PRO A 513 0.03 -44.37 -22.97
CA PRO A 513 -1.27 -43.80 -22.64
C PRO A 513 -1.28 -42.27 -22.69
N ASP A 514 -2.28 -41.71 -23.39
CA ASP A 514 -2.44 -40.27 -23.52
C ASP A 514 -2.54 -39.57 -22.16
N TRP A 515 -1.79 -38.48 -22.01
CA TRP A 515 -1.90 -37.56 -20.86
C TRP A 515 -1.77 -38.22 -19.48
N ASN A 516 -0.95 -39.26 -19.39
CA ASN A 516 -0.67 -39.98 -18.15
C ASN A 516 0.80 -39.81 -17.73
N PRO A 517 1.13 -38.82 -16.86
CA PRO A 517 2.47 -38.61 -16.33
C PRO A 517 3.16 -39.86 -15.79
N GLY A 518 2.45 -40.66 -14.98
CA GLY A 518 3.03 -41.83 -14.32
C GLY A 518 3.43 -42.95 -15.27
N ALA A 519 2.71 -43.09 -16.39
CA ALA A 519 3.02 -44.07 -17.45
C ALA A 519 3.90 -43.50 -18.58
N SER A 520 4.20 -42.20 -18.55
CA SER A 520 4.92 -41.53 -19.63
C SER A 520 6.42 -41.85 -19.64
N PRO A 521 7.07 -41.95 -20.81
CA PRO A 521 8.50 -42.24 -20.92
C PRO A 521 9.39 -41.20 -20.21
N GLN A 522 10.40 -41.68 -19.50
CA GLN A 522 11.39 -40.86 -18.82
C GLN A 522 12.61 -40.61 -19.71
N MET A 523 13.05 -39.35 -19.79
CA MET A 523 14.24 -38.92 -20.51
C MET A 523 15.51 -39.21 -19.72
N THR A 524 16.61 -39.41 -20.45
CA THR A 524 17.95 -39.56 -19.88
C THR A 524 18.60 -38.21 -19.65
N TYR A 525 19.06 -37.93 -18.43
CA TYR A 525 19.84 -36.73 -18.15
C TYR A 525 21.27 -36.88 -18.68
N SER A 526 21.70 -35.96 -19.54
CA SER A 526 23.02 -35.97 -20.17
C SER A 526 24.00 -34.95 -19.54
N GLY A 527 23.63 -34.33 -18.41
CA GLY A 527 24.41 -33.26 -17.78
C GLY A 527 24.04 -31.86 -18.30
N ASN A 528 24.40 -30.83 -17.55
CA ASN A 528 24.26 -29.40 -17.93
C ASN A 528 22.84 -29.02 -18.42
N GLY A 529 21.81 -29.54 -17.74
CA GLY A 529 20.40 -29.23 -18.06
C GLY A 529 19.88 -29.90 -19.34
N VAL A 530 20.60 -30.88 -19.89
CA VAL A 530 20.21 -31.60 -21.11
C VAL A 530 19.52 -32.91 -20.79
N TRP A 531 18.37 -33.14 -21.41
CA TRP A 531 17.58 -34.36 -21.33
C TRP A 531 17.35 -34.92 -22.72
N THR A 532 17.51 -36.23 -22.91
CA THR A 532 17.38 -36.89 -24.22
C THR A 532 16.51 -38.13 -24.17
N ILE A 533 15.73 -38.37 -25.22
CA ILE A 533 14.99 -39.62 -25.42
C ILE A 533 14.72 -39.86 -26.91
N THR A 534 14.68 -41.12 -27.33
CA THR A 534 14.20 -41.50 -28.67
C THR A 534 12.83 -42.15 -28.55
N LEU A 535 11.85 -41.61 -29.26
CA LEU A 535 10.45 -42.08 -29.24
C LEU A 535 9.89 -42.14 -30.65
N THR A 536 8.93 -43.04 -30.88
CA THR A 536 8.10 -42.96 -32.08
C THR A 536 6.99 -41.94 -31.85
N LEU A 537 7.09 -40.79 -32.54
CA LEU A 537 6.11 -39.71 -32.46
C LEU A 537 5.04 -39.86 -33.54
N ILE A 538 3.80 -39.63 -33.18
CA ILE A 538 2.63 -39.60 -34.07
C ILE A 538 2.52 -38.20 -34.67
N ALA A 539 2.27 -38.11 -35.98
CA ALA A 539 2.22 -36.84 -36.70
C ALA A 539 1.20 -35.83 -36.13
N ASN A 540 1.60 -34.56 -36.00
CA ASN A 540 0.75 -33.40 -35.66
C ASN A 540 -0.04 -33.52 -34.34
N LYS A 541 0.52 -34.25 -33.38
CA LYS A 541 -0.01 -34.43 -32.02
C LYS A 541 0.72 -33.55 -31.02
N GLU A 542 0.40 -33.72 -29.75
CA GLU A 542 0.89 -32.86 -28.68
C GLU A 542 1.73 -33.63 -27.67
N ILE A 543 2.80 -32.98 -27.20
CA ILE A 543 3.63 -33.41 -26.09
C ILE A 543 3.98 -32.24 -25.18
N LYS A 544 4.32 -32.54 -23.93
CA LYS A 544 4.81 -31.64 -22.89
C LYS A 544 5.98 -32.31 -22.16
N PHE A 545 6.82 -31.53 -21.49
CA PHE A 545 7.90 -32.06 -20.66
C PHE A 545 7.61 -31.79 -19.20
N LEU A 546 7.55 -32.85 -18.38
CA LEU A 546 7.17 -32.77 -16.97
C LEU A 546 8.29 -33.32 -16.09
N SER A 547 8.74 -32.52 -15.13
CA SER A 547 9.82 -32.83 -14.19
C SER A 547 9.33 -33.66 -13.00
N GLY A 548 8.57 -34.72 -13.28
CA GLY A 548 7.92 -35.57 -12.30
C GLY A 548 6.94 -36.57 -12.95
N ASN A 549 6.39 -37.46 -12.14
CA ASN A 549 5.46 -38.50 -12.55
C ASN A 549 3.98 -38.18 -12.30
N ASP A 550 3.67 -36.98 -11.79
CA ASP A 550 2.31 -36.52 -11.46
C ASP A 550 2.11 -35.06 -11.87
N TRP A 551 0.86 -34.69 -12.16
CA TRP A 551 0.48 -33.31 -12.45
C TRP A 551 0.75 -32.39 -11.25
N GLY A 552 1.15 -31.15 -11.53
CA GLY A 552 1.60 -30.18 -10.53
C GLY A 552 3.12 -30.17 -10.32
N ALA A 553 3.86 -31.13 -10.90
CA ALA A 553 5.30 -31.01 -11.04
C ALA A 553 5.67 -29.91 -12.06
N PHE A 554 6.90 -29.39 -11.95
CA PHE A 554 7.41 -28.37 -12.87
C PHE A 554 7.41 -28.88 -14.31
N ASP A 555 6.89 -28.09 -15.25
CA ASP A 555 6.77 -28.46 -16.65
C ASP A 555 7.24 -27.38 -17.62
N TYR A 556 7.65 -27.82 -18.81
CA TYR A 556 7.97 -26.95 -19.93
C TYR A 556 6.88 -26.98 -20.98
N GLU A 557 6.71 -25.82 -21.60
CA GLU A 557 5.68 -25.51 -22.57
C GLU A 557 6.28 -24.89 -23.84
N ASP A 558 5.50 -24.91 -24.91
CA ASP A 558 5.94 -24.40 -26.19
C ASP A 558 5.96 -22.87 -26.21
N ASN A 559 7.10 -22.34 -26.65
CA ASN A 559 7.30 -20.91 -26.93
C ASN A 559 7.75 -20.68 -28.38
N SER A 560 7.60 -21.68 -29.25
CA SER A 560 7.95 -21.61 -30.67
C SER A 560 6.78 -21.25 -31.59
N GLY A 561 5.57 -21.08 -31.02
CA GLY A 561 4.36 -20.78 -31.77
C GLY A 561 3.75 -22.00 -32.48
N GLY A 562 3.85 -23.19 -31.87
CA GLY A 562 3.30 -24.43 -32.42
C GLY A 562 4.15 -25.05 -33.52
N SER A 563 5.46 -24.74 -33.57
CA SER A 563 6.34 -25.22 -34.65
C SER A 563 6.44 -26.74 -34.65
N THR A 564 6.24 -27.35 -35.82
CA THR A 564 6.44 -28.78 -36.09
C THR A 564 7.83 -29.08 -36.68
N ALA A 565 8.73 -28.09 -36.72
CA ALA A 565 10.03 -28.22 -37.37
C ALA A 565 10.92 -29.27 -36.69
N THR A 566 11.60 -30.07 -37.50
CA THR A 566 12.64 -31.02 -37.07
C THR A 566 14.03 -30.40 -37.28
N GLY A 567 15.04 -30.89 -36.56
CA GLY A 567 16.43 -30.44 -36.74
C GLY A 567 16.75 -29.02 -36.24
N THR A 568 15.73 -28.27 -35.82
CA THR A 568 15.86 -26.86 -35.42
C THR A 568 15.47 -26.69 -33.95
N PRO A 569 16.26 -25.97 -33.14
CA PRO A 569 15.88 -25.63 -31.78
C PRO A 569 14.59 -24.81 -31.74
N ARG A 570 13.66 -25.23 -30.89
CA ARG A 570 12.39 -24.56 -30.59
C ARG A 570 12.44 -24.00 -29.18
N SER A 571 12.06 -22.74 -28.99
CA SER A 571 12.07 -22.08 -27.68
C SER A 571 11.09 -22.74 -26.71
N ILE A 572 11.47 -22.80 -25.43
CA ILE A 572 10.62 -23.30 -24.33
C ILE A 572 10.29 -22.18 -23.33
N LYS A 573 9.30 -22.43 -22.46
CA LYS A 573 8.94 -21.59 -21.29
C LYS A 573 8.25 -22.45 -20.21
N TRP A 574 7.91 -21.88 -19.05
CA TRP A 574 7.24 -22.58 -17.93
C TRP A 574 6.25 -21.68 -17.15
N ASP A 575 5.84 -20.58 -17.76
CA ASP A 575 4.97 -19.55 -17.16
C ASP A 575 3.57 -19.50 -17.80
N GLY A 576 3.15 -20.58 -18.49
CA GLY A 576 1.81 -20.78 -19.05
C GLY A 576 1.76 -20.63 -20.57
N SER A 577 1.62 -21.72 -21.32
CA SER A 577 1.57 -21.79 -22.80
C SER A 577 0.94 -23.09 -23.33
N ASP A 578 0.87 -23.19 -24.66
CA ASP A 578 0.43 -24.39 -25.38
C ASP A 578 1.43 -25.56 -25.27
N ASN A 579 0.94 -26.75 -25.58
CA ASN A 579 1.75 -27.96 -25.72
C ASN A 579 2.59 -27.92 -27.01
N PHE A 580 3.73 -28.61 -27.01
CA PHE A 580 4.56 -28.73 -28.22
C PHE A 580 3.89 -29.61 -29.26
N LYS A 581 3.94 -29.19 -30.53
CA LYS A 581 3.52 -30.04 -31.65
C LYS A 581 4.62 -31.05 -32.02
N THR A 582 4.23 -32.30 -32.23
CA THR A 582 5.10 -33.31 -32.85
C THR A 582 5.29 -33.01 -34.34
N PRO A 583 6.32 -33.61 -35.00
CA PRO A 583 6.55 -33.43 -36.42
C PRO A 583 5.34 -33.80 -37.31
N THR A 584 5.37 -33.36 -38.57
CA THR A 584 4.28 -33.62 -39.53
C THR A 584 4.22 -35.06 -40.04
N THR A 585 5.25 -35.86 -39.78
CA THR A 585 5.36 -37.27 -40.19
C THR A 585 5.49 -38.14 -38.95
N THR A 586 4.80 -39.28 -38.93
CA THR A 586 4.97 -40.29 -37.87
C THR A 586 6.32 -40.98 -38.08
N GLY A 587 7.14 -41.09 -37.03
CA GLY A 587 8.48 -41.65 -37.16
C GLY A 587 9.22 -41.75 -35.83
N SER A 588 10.38 -42.39 -35.85
CA SER A 588 11.29 -42.42 -34.70
C SER A 588 12.10 -41.13 -34.67
N TYR A 589 11.99 -40.38 -33.57
CA TYR A 589 12.68 -39.11 -33.39
C TYR A 589 13.49 -39.08 -32.11
N THR A 590 14.63 -38.39 -32.13
CA THR A 590 15.39 -38.07 -30.93
C THR A 590 15.03 -36.68 -30.45
N ILE A 591 14.51 -36.61 -29.23
CA ILE A 591 14.11 -35.37 -28.56
C ILE A 591 15.21 -34.97 -27.60
N THR A 592 15.69 -33.74 -27.72
CA THR A 592 16.66 -33.12 -26.81
C THR A 592 16.03 -31.88 -26.19
N LEU A 593 15.71 -31.94 -24.91
CA LEU A 593 15.32 -30.78 -24.11
C LEU A 593 16.57 -30.21 -23.44
N ASN A 594 16.82 -28.91 -23.59
CA ASN A 594 17.96 -28.23 -22.98
C ASN A 594 17.46 -27.02 -22.18
N GLU A 595 17.46 -27.19 -20.85
CA GLU A 595 17.04 -26.17 -19.89
C GLU A 595 18.02 -24.99 -19.88
N HIS A 596 19.29 -25.17 -20.24
CA HIS A 596 20.26 -24.08 -20.20
C HIS A 596 20.18 -23.17 -21.44
N THR A 597 19.95 -23.75 -22.61
CA THR A 597 19.75 -22.98 -23.85
C THR A 597 18.30 -22.58 -24.08
N GLN A 598 17.38 -23.01 -23.21
CA GLN A 598 15.95 -22.72 -23.29
C GLN A 598 15.31 -23.24 -24.57
N THR A 599 15.69 -24.46 -24.98
CA THR A 599 15.22 -25.03 -26.25
C THR A 599 14.87 -26.51 -26.15
N VAL A 600 14.01 -26.96 -27.06
CA VAL A 600 13.82 -28.36 -27.41
C VAL A 600 14.13 -28.57 -28.90
N THR A 601 14.81 -29.66 -29.24
CA THR A 601 15.05 -30.08 -30.63
C THR A 601 14.48 -31.48 -30.82
N ILE A 602 13.76 -31.71 -31.92
CA ILE A 602 13.30 -33.05 -32.32
C ILE A 602 13.97 -33.37 -33.66
N ASN A 603 14.77 -34.44 -33.68
CA ASN A 603 15.60 -34.86 -34.82
C ASN A 603 15.11 -36.16 -35.42
#